data_AF-A0A2V6BS93-F1
#
_entry.id   AF-A0A2V6BS93-F1
#
_cell.length_a   1.000
_cell.length_b   1.000
_cell.length_c   1.000
_cell.angle_alpha   90.00
_cell.angle_beta   90.00
_cell.angle_gamma   90.00
#
_symmetry.space_group_name_H-M   'P 1'
#
loop_
_entity.id
_entity.type
_entity.pdbx_description
1 polymer ?
#
loop_
_entity_poly.entity_id
_entity_poly.type
_entity_poly.pdbx_seq_one_letter_code
_entity_poly.pdbx_strand_id
1 'polypeptide(L)'
;GLPTDTVLGYSKSRGTFLPLLGERAGVRARQSSESIIPTKEGSSAPPIGVCFSGGIDSGSVFLITYHVMQKLGMSPSRLKAFTLNFGDGPDFQQAREFLGRLGLGLFLEPIEANLDAIDVAETIRVLEDYKPLDVECASMGLTLCRGIRARYPDWKFLIDGDGGDENLKDYPIAENPELTIRSVVNNLMLYQEGWGVGRIKHSLTYSGGLSRSYTRTYAPAKQFGFDGFSPYTRPSVIEVAEGIPFVTLTDMSVEKLYALKGEIVSRGVKAITGFDMPIFPKRRFQHGAVPREKLRLRLPEQEVEYRRRLSAIYA
;
A
#
# COMPACT_ATOMS: atom_id res chain seq x y z
N GLY A 1 34.08 -18.68 -44.55
CA GLY A 1 33.30 -17.73 -45.35
C GLY A 1 31.89 -18.25 -45.43
N LEU A 2 30.95 -17.59 -44.78
CA LEU A 2 29.53 -17.93 -44.79
C LEU A 2 28.76 -16.81 -45.50
N PRO A 3 27.68 -17.11 -46.21
CA PRO A 3 27.08 -16.21 -47.19
C PRO A 3 26.13 -15.21 -46.54
N THR A 4 26.07 -14.04 -47.18
CA THR A 4 25.14 -12.95 -46.95
C THR A 4 23.76 -13.28 -47.52
N ASP A 5 22.72 -13.22 -46.69
CA ASP A 5 21.34 -13.10 -47.17
C ASP A 5 20.70 -11.82 -46.63
N THR A 6 20.45 -10.93 -47.59
CA THR A 6 19.64 -9.73 -47.55
C THR A 6 18.20 -10.05 -47.12
N VAL A 7 17.70 -9.39 -46.07
CA VAL A 7 16.26 -9.40 -45.74
C VAL A 7 15.68 -8.01 -45.95
N LEU A 8 14.75 -7.96 -46.90
CA LEU A 8 13.87 -6.85 -47.24
C LEU A 8 13.12 -6.34 -46.01
N GLY A 9 12.85 -5.03 -46.02
CA GLY A 9 12.17 -4.31 -44.97
C GLY A 9 10.72 -4.76 -44.74
N TYR A 10 10.35 -4.78 -43.47
CA TYR A 10 8.98 -4.60 -43.01
C TYR A 10 8.93 -3.40 -42.08
N SER A 11 8.55 -2.27 -42.65
CA SER A 11 7.96 -1.15 -41.91
C SER A 11 6.66 -1.64 -41.27
N LYS A 12 6.67 -1.84 -39.95
CA LYS A 12 5.43 -1.90 -39.15
C LYS A 12 5.43 -0.69 -38.22
N SER A 13 4.36 0.07 -38.37
CA SER A 13 3.98 1.25 -37.60
C SER A 13 4.24 1.08 -36.10
N ARG A 14 4.86 2.11 -35.51
CA ARG A 14 4.96 2.30 -34.05
C ARG A 14 3.57 2.51 -33.46
N GLY A 15 2.86 1.43 -33.19
CA GLY A 15 1.75 1.43 -32.24
C GLY A 15 2.32 1.61 -30.84
N THR A 16 1.82 2.59 -30.09
CA THR A 16 2.19 2.81 -28.69
C THR A 16 1.85 1.54 -27.88
N PHE A 17 2.79 1.08 -27.06
CA PHE A 17 2.67 -0.15 -26.26
C PHE A 17 1.85 0.05 -24.97
N LEU A 18 1.63 1.31 -24.57
CA LEU A 18 0.92 1.68 -23.34
C LEU A 18 -0.59 1.38 -23.32
N PRO A 19 -1.37 1.53 -24.41
CA PRO A 19 -2.79 1.15 -24.45
C PRO A 19 -2.99 -0.34 -24.20
N LEU A 20 -2.13 -1.20 -24.77
CA LEU A 20 -2.17 -2.65 -24.59
C LEU A 20 -1.85 -3.10 -23.16
N LEU A 21 -0.99 -2.37 -22.45
CA LEU A 21 -0.72 -2.58 -21.02
C LEU A 21 -1.92 -2.16 -20.15
N GLY A 22 -2.55 -1.02 -20.46
CA GLY A 22 -3.78 -0.57 -19.79
C GLY A 22 -4.95 -1.52 -19.99
N GLU A 23 -5.11 -2.06 -21.20
CA GLU A 23 -6.14 -3.06 -21.52
C GLU A 23 -5.87 -4.42 -20.85
N ARG A 24 -4.62 -4.91 -20.86
CA ARG A 24 -4.28 -6.18 -20.20
C ARG A 24 -4.35 -6.11 -18.67
N ALA A 25 -3.93 -5.00 -18.08
CA ALA A 25 -4.12 -4.73 -16.64
C ALA A 25 -5.61 -4.63 -16.30
N GLY A 26 -6.41 -3.95 -17.13
CA GLY A 26 -7.85 -3.81 -16.94
C GLY A 26 -8.64 -5.12 -17.08
N VAL A 27 -8.25 -5.99 -18.01
CA VAL A 27 -8.92 -7.28 -18.25
C VAL A 27 -8.59 -8.32 -17.17
N ARG A 28 -7.35 -8.39 -16.66
CA ARG A 28 -7.01 -9.27 -15.51
C ARG A 28 -7.52 -8.72 -14.16
N ALA A 29 -7.65 -7.39 -14.01
CA ALA A 29 -8.30 -6.78 -12.84
C ALA A 29 -9.81 -7.14 -12.76
N ARG A 30 -10.49 -7.30 -13.90
CA ARG A 30 -11.90 -7.76 -13.93
C ARG A 30 -12.08 -9.16 -13.37
N GLN A 31 -11.20 -10.12 -13.71
CA GLN A 31 -11.31 -11.50 -13.22
C GLN A 31 -10.93 -11.66 -11.73
N SER A 32 -10.06 -10.80 -11.20
CA SER A 32 -9.66 -10.86 -9.79
C SER A 32 -10.62 -10.13 -8.85
N SER A 33 -11.25 -9.03 -9.31
CA SER A 33 -12.15 -8.21 -8.49
C SER A 33 -13.45 -8.89 -8.05
N GLU A 34 -14.00 -9.80 -8.85
CA GLU A 34 -15.20 -10.58 -8.50
C GLU A 34 -14.95 -11.56 -7.33
N SER A 35 -13.70 -11.91 -7.04
CA SER A 35 -13.31 -12.81 -5.93
C SER A 35 -13.01 -12.08 -4.61
N ILE A 36 -13.03 -10.74 -4.59
CA ILE A 36 -12.55 -9.93 -3.45
C ILE A 36 -13.60 -9.82 -2.34
N ILE A 37 -14.90 -9.89 -2.67
CA ILE A 37 -15.97 -9.66 -1.70
C ILE A 37 -16.79 -10.95 -1.55
N PRO A 38 -16.87 -11.56 -0.35
CA PRO A 38 -17.68 -12.76 -0.15
C PRO A 38 -19.17 -12.42 -0.37
N THR A 39 -19.75 -13.02 -1.39
CA THR A 39 -21.17 -12.89 -1.73
C THR A 39 -21.96 -14.07 -1.15
N LYS A 40 -22.81 -13.79 -0.16
CA LYS A 40 -24.00 -14.61 0.08
C LYS A 40 -25.22 -13.73 -0.13
N GLU A 41 -26.02 -14.07 -1.14
CA GLU A 41 -27.35 -13.51 -1.29
C GLU A 41 -28.17 -13.79 -0.02
N GLY A 42 -28.92 -12.78 0.44
CA GLY A 42 -29.90 -12.95 1.54
C GLY A 42 -29.39 -12.69 2.97
N SER A 43 -28.15 -12.28 3.18
CA SER A 43 -27.67 -11.75 4.48
C SER A 43 -26.99 -10.40 4.26
N SER A 44 -27.12 -9.44 5.18
CA SER A 44 -26.41 -8.16 5.07
C SER A 44 -24.90 -8.44 5.11
N ALA A 45 -24.26 -8.50 3.93
CA ALA A 45 -22.84 -8.78 3.86
C ALA A 45 -22.08 -7.78 4.77
N PRO A 46 -21.04 -8.22 5.51
CA PRO A 46 -20.42 -7.37 6.52
C PRO A 46 -19.83 -6.08 5.92
N PRO A 47 -19.74 -4.99 6.69
CA PRO A 47 -19.21 -3.72 6.18
C PRO A 47 -17.70 -3.80 5.90
N ILE A 48 -17.23 -2.92 5.01
CA ILE A 48 -15.84 -2.86 4.51
C ILE A 48 -15.25 -1.50 4.82
N GLY A 49 -14.14 -1.47 5.56
CA GLY A 49 -13.39 -0.26 5.87
C GLY A 49 -12.11 -0.21 5.05
N VAL A 50 -11.82 0.91 4.41
CA VAL A 50 -10.52 1.14 3.76
C VAL A 50 -9.62 1.91 4.72
N CYS A 51 -8.44 1.39 5.02
CA CYS A 51 -7.37 2.16 5.66
C CYS A 51 -6.89 3.23 4.67
N PHE A 52 -7.30 4.47 4.88
CA PHE A 52 -7.30 5.50 3.84
C PHE A 52 -6.41 6.69 4.21
N SER A 53 -5.44 6.98 3.33
CA SER A 53 -4.56 8.15 3.43
C SER A 53 -4.74 9.15 2.29
N GLY A 54 -5.51 8.79 1.25
CA GLY A 54 -5.56 9.53 -0.01
C GLY A 54 -4.28 9.42 -0.85
N GLY A 55 -3.34 8.55 -0.47
CA GLY A 55 -2.18 8.20 -1.30
C GLY A 55 -2.57 7.32 -2.48
N ILE A 56 -1.62 7.03 -3.37
CA ILE A 56 -1.89 6.27 -4.61
C ILE A 56 -2.51 4.90 -4.31
N ASP A 57 -1.97 4.16 -3.35
CA ASP A 57 -2.42 2.78 -3.07
C ASP A 57 -3.79 2.75 -2.39
N SER A 58 -3.95 3.50 -1.29
CA SER A 58 -5.24 3.54 -0.57
C SER A 58 -6.34 4.22 -1.39
N GLY A 59 -5.98 5.20 -2.22
CA GLY A 59 -6.85 5.85 -3.18
C GLY A 59 -7.40 4.89 -4.24
N SER A 60 -6.52 4.10 -4.86
CA SER A 60 -6.94 3.12 -5.87
C SER A 60 -7.79 2.01 -5.26
N VAL A 61 -7.39 1.50 -4.09
CA VAL A 61 -8.11 0.46 -3.35
C VAL A 61 -9.52 0.94 -3.00
N PHE A 62 -9.67 2.17 -2.52
CA PHE A 62 -10.98 2.75 -2.23
C PHE A 62 -11.87 2.82 -3.49
N LEU A 63 -11.36 3.37 -4.59
CA LEU A 63 -12.14 3.55 -5.81
C LEU A 63 -12.52 2.24 -6.49
N ILE A 64 -11.62 1.25 -6.51
CA ILE A 64 -11.92 -0.08 -7.04
C ILE A 64 -12.93 -0.79 -6.14
N THR A 65 -12.78 -0.71 -4.81
CA THR A 65 -13.74 -1.30 -3.86
C THR A 65 -15.13 -0.70 -4.05
N TYR A 66 -15.21 0.63 -4.12
CA TYR A 66 -16.46 1.34 -4.36
C TYR A 66 -17.12 0.93 -5.69
N HIS A 67 -16.35 0.89 -6.77
CA HIS A 67 -16.84 0.46 -8.09
C HIS A 67 -17.39 -0.97 -8.09
N VAL A 68 -16.68 -1.91 -7.46
CA VAL A 68 -17.12 -3.30 -7.35
C VAL A 68 -18.41 -3.38 -6.52
N MET A 69 -18.48 -2.68 -5.39
CA MET A 69 -19.70 -2.63 -4.57
C MET A 69 -20.89 -2.08 -5.36
N GLN A 70 -20.71 -1.03 -6.16
CA GLN A 70 -21.77 -0.48 -7.02
C GLN A 70 -22.23 -1.51 -8.06
N LYS A 71 -21.30 -2.21 -8.72
CA LYS A 71 -21.62 -3.27 -9.69
C LYS A 71 -22.40 -4.44 -9.08
N LEU A 72 -22.12 -4.75 -7.81
CA LEU A 72 -22.81 -5.79 -7.06
C LEU A 72 -24.12 -5.31 -6.41
N GLY A 73 -24.57 -4.08 -6.69
CA GLY A 73 -25.79 -3.52 -6.10
C GLY A 73 -25.72 -3.34 -4.57
N MET A 74 -24.52 -3.27 -4.00
CA MET A 74 -24.34 -3.13 -2.55
C MET A 74 -24.61 -1.70 -2.09
N SER A 75 -25.19 -1.55 -0.91
CA SER A 75 -25.38 -0.22 -0.30
C SER A 75 -24.04 0.47 -0.04
N PRO A 76 -23.85 1.72 -0.52
CA PRO A 76 -22.64 2.50 -0.25
C PRO A 76 -22.41 2.78 1.24
N SER A 77 -23.46 2.77 2.06
CA SER A 77 -23.36 2.96 3.53
C SER A 77 -22.46 1.93 4.23
N ARG A 78 -22.18 0.80 3.56
CA ARG A 78 -21.31 -0.28 4.05
C ARG A 78 -19.82 0.02 3.86
N LEU A 79 -19.46 1.09 3.15
CA LEU A 79 -18.08 1.48 2.88
C LEU A 79 -17.71 2.70 3.73
N LYS A 80 -16.53 2.65 4.36
CA LYS A 80 -15.91 3.81 5.00
C LYS A 80 -14.44 3.92 4.61
N ALA A 81 -13.96 5.14 4.44
CA ALA A 81 -12.55 5.47 4.28
C ALA A 81 -12.04 5.98 5.63
N PHE A 82 -11.43 5.08 6.42
CA PHE A 82 -10.94 5.39 7.75
C PHE A 82 -9.56 6.06 7.68
N THR A 83 -9.45 7.27 8.22
CA THR A 83 -8.19 8.02 8.26
C THR A 83 -7.84 8.38 9.69
N LEU A 84 -6.64 7.96 10.14
CA LEU A 84 -6.13 8.33 11.46
C LEU A 84 -5.84 9.83 11.52
N ASN A 85 -6.29 10.49 12.57
CA ASN A 85 -6.10 11.92 12.77
C ASN A 85 -5.59 12.21 14.19
N PHE A 86 -4.39 12.80 14.29
CA PHE A 86 -3.84 13.37 15.53
C PHE A 86 -4.02 14.91 15.59
N GLY A 87 -4.75 15.49 14.64
CA GLY A 87 -5.05 16.93 14.55
C GLY A 87 -4.32 17.63 13.40
N ASP A 88 -3.00 17.48 13.30
CA ASP A 88 -2.15 18.19 12.33
C ASP A 88 -1.43 17.28 11.32
N GLY A 89 -1.90 16.04 11.18
CA GLY A 89 -1.41 15.09 10.19
C GLY A 89 -1.77 15.49 8.75
N PRO A 90 -0.82 15.50 7.80
CA PRO A 90 -1.11 15.88 6.42
C PRO A 90 -1.96 14.84 5.64
N ASP A 91 -2.10 13.59 6.11
CA ASP A 91 -2.93 12.58 5.45
C ASP A 91 -4.42 12.89 5.58
N PHE A 92 -4.89 13.43 6.70
CA PHE A 92 -6.31 13.75 6.86
C PHE A 92 -6.75 14.83 5.86
N GLN A 93 -5.93 15.86 5.66
CA GLN A 93 -6.20 16.91 4.68
C GLN A 93 -6.19 16.36 3.25
N GLN A 94 -5.20 15.52 2.93
CA GLN A 94 -5.11 14.84 1.64
C GLN A 94 -6.30 13.93 1.37
N ALA A 95 -6.72 13.13 2.36
CA ALA A 95 -7.88 12.25 2.26
C ALA A 95 -9.17 13.03 1.98
N ARG A 96 -9.35 14.16 2.66
CA ARG A 96 -10.48 15.08 2.44
C ARG A 96 -10.44 15.69 1.04
N GLU A 97 -9.28 16.14 0.58
CA GLU A 97 -9.11 16.68 -0.77
C GLU A 97 -9.36 15.62 -1.85
N PHE A 98 -8.80 14.42 -1.68
CA PHE A 98 -8.96 13.29 -2.60
C PHE A 98 -10.44 12.97 -2.83
N LEU A 99 -11.17 12.72 -1.73
CA LEU A 99 -12.59 12.36 -1.79
C LEU A 99 -13.46 13.55 -2.21
N GLY A 100 -13.10 14.77 -1.80
CA GLY A 100 -13.79 15.99 -2.19
C GLY A 100 -13.78 16.24 -3.71
N ARG A 101 -12.63 16.07 -4.37
CA ARG A 101 -12.49 16.21 -5.84
C ARG A 101 -13.35 15.21 -6.62
N LEU A 102 -13.69 14.08 -6.01
CA LEU A 102 -14.48 13.01 -6.62
C LEU A 102 -15.96 13.05 -6.21
N GLY A 103 -16.37 13.99 -5.36
CA GLY A 103 -17.73 14.02 -4.80
C GLY A 103 -18.03 12.87 -3.84
N LEU A 104 -17.00 12.21 -3.29
CA LEU A 104 -17.08 11.05 -2.40
C LEU A 104 -16.77 11.41 -0.94
N GLY A 105 -16.90 12.68 -0.56
CA GLY A 105 -16.57 13.16 0.80
C GLY A 105 -17.35 12.48 1.92
N LEU A 106 -18.56 11.98 1.65
CA LEU A 106 -19.42 11.26 2.59
C LEU A 106 -18.82 9.95 3.13
N PHE A 107 -17.84 9.37 2.43
CA PHE A 107 -17.19 8.13 2.87
C PHE A 107 -16.06 8.37 3.87
N LEU A 108 -15.55 9.60 3.98
CA LEU A 108 -14.43 9.92 4.86
C LEU A 108 -14.85 9.76 6.32
N GLU A 109 -14.11 8.95 7.05
CA GLU A 109 -14.32 8.71 8.46
C GLU A 109 -13.01 8.98 9.22
N PRO A 110 -12.85 10.18 9.80
CA PRO A 110 -11.70 10.45 10.66
C PRO A 110 -11.80 9.65 11.96
N ILE A 111 -10.68 9.03 12.34
CA ILE A 111 -10.46 8.38 13.62
C ILE A 111 -9.53 9.27 14.43
N GLU A 112 -10.14 10.08 15.30
CA GLU A 112 -9.42 10.98 16.19
C GLU A 112 -8.66 10.19 17.26
N ALA A 113 -7.39 10.53 17.46
CA ALA A 113 -6.52 9.88 18.43
C ALA A 113 -5.62 10.89 19.14
N ASN A 114 -5.15 10.52 20.33
CA ASN A 114 -4.14 11.26 21.06
C ASN A 114 -2.78 10.57 20.89
N LEU A 115 -1.75 11.34 20.51
CA LEU A 115 -0.40 10.84 20.35
C LEU A 115 0.18 10.28 21.66
N ASP A 116 -0.24 10.82 22.81
CA ASP A 116 0.16 10.32 24.13
C ASP A 116 -0.39 8.93 24.47
N ALA A 117 -1.43 8.48 23.76
CA ALA A 117 -2.01 7.16 23.93
C ALA A 117 -1.21 6.05 23.22
N ILE A 118 -0.18 6.40 22.44
CA ILE A 118 0.69 5.41 21.81
C ILE A 118 1.52 4.71 22.87
N ASP A 119 1.36 3.40 22.96
CA ASP A 119 2.17 2.49 23.76
C ASP A 119 3.13 1.70 22.87
N VAL A 120 4.39 2.12 22.88
CA VAL A 120 5.45 1.48 22.08
C VAL A 120 5.74 0.06 22.57
N ALA A 121 5.61 -0.22 23.88
CA ALA A 121 5.85 -1.55 24.42
C ALA A 121 4.75 -2.51 23.96
N GLU A 122 3.49 -2.06 23.94
CA GLU A 122 2.40 -2.81 23.32
C GLU A 122 2.69 -3.07 21.83
N THR A 123 3.11 -2.06 21.07
CA THR A 123 3.42 -2.24 19.65
C THR A 123 4.48 -3.31 19.43
N ILE A 124 5.60 -3.26 20.16
CA ILE A 124 6.67 -4.25 20.07
C ILE A 124 6.15 -5.65 20.42
N ARG A 125 5.35 -5.77 21.48
CA ARG A 125 4.75 -7.06 21.88
C ARG A 125 3.80 -7.62 20.83
N VAL A 126 3.01 -6.77 20.15
CA VAL A 126 2.08 -7.21 19.10
C VAL A 126 2.82 -7.59 17.82
N LEU A 127 3.88 -6.87 17.46
CA LEU A 127 4.66 -7.15 16.26
C LEU A 127 5.64 -8.31 16.42
N GLU A 128 6.11 -8.54 17.64
CA GLU A 128 7.28 -9.40 17.91
C GLU A 128 8.51 -8.98 17.10
N ASP A 129 8.62 -7.67 16.82
CA ASP A 129 9.71 -7.01 16.09
C ASP A 129 10.03 -5.65 16.73
N TYR A 130 11.22 -5.13 16.44
CA TYR A 130 11.79 -3.92 17.03
C TYR A 130 12.34 -2.95 15.98
N LYS A 131 12.17 -3.24 14.69
CA LYS A 131 12.70 -2.36 13.64
C LYS A 131 11.96 -1.01 13.61
N PRO A 132 12.67 0.13 13.67
CA PRO A 132 12.04 1.44 13.90
C PRO A 132 10.88 1.77 12.97
N LEU A 133 11.07 1.65 11.65
CA LEU A 133 10.02 1.97 10.68
C LEU A 133 8.80 1.05 10.78
N ASP A 134 8.98 -0.20 11.20
CA ASP A 134 7.87 -1.13 11.36
C ASP A 134 7.11 -0.84 12.65
N VAL A 135 7.82 -0.59 13.75
CA VAL A 135 7.21 -0.19 15.04
C VAL A 135 6.46 1.13 14.89
N GLU A 136 7.01 2.12 14.19
CA GLU A 136 6.34 3.39 13.94
C GLU A 136 5.04 3.21 13.14
N CYS A 137 5.11 2.50 12.02
CA CYS A 137 3.96 2.24 11.16
C CYS A 137 2.88 1.44 11.89
N ALA A 138 3.26 0.37 12.60
CA ALA A 138 2.33 -0.44 13.37
C ALA A 138 1.73 0.30 14.56
N SER A 139 2.46 1.24 15.17
CA SER A 139 1.89 2.10 16.24
C SER A 139 0.72 2.93 15.71
N MET A 140 0.84 3.44 14.47
CA MET A 140 -0.27 4.11 13.81
C MET A 140 -1.40 3.12 13.49
N GLY A 141 -1.06 1.93 12.96
CA GLY A 141 -2.02 0.88 12.65
C GLY A 141 -2.83 0.41 13.85
N LEU A 142 -2.17 0.21 15.00
CA LEU A 142 -2.81 -0.14 16.27
C LEU A 142 -3.73 0.97 16.76
N THR A 143 -3.28 2.22 16.67
CA THR A 143 -4.08 3.38 17.08
C THR A 143 -5.34 3.50 16.21
N LEU A 144 -5.19 3.36 14.89
CA LEU A 144 -6.31 3.36 13.94
C LEU A 144 -7.29 2.21 14.23
N CYS A 145 -6.80 0.98 14.34
CA CYS A 145 -7.63 -0.20 14.60
C CYS A 145 -8.36 -0.08 15.94
N ARG A 146 -7.69 0.41 16.99
CA ARG A 146 -8.29 0.67 18.30
C ARG A 146 -9.44 1.67 18.19
N GLY A 147 -9.23 2.78 17.51
CA GLY A 147 -10.25 3.81 17.31
C GLY A 147 -11.44 3.33 16.47
N ILE A 148 -11.19 2.57 15.40
CA ILE A 148 -12.25 1.95 14.60
C ILE A 148 -13.05 0.98 15.47
N ARG A 149 -12.39 0.09 16.22
CA ARG A 149 -13.09 -0.90 17.05
C ARG A 149 -13.91 -0.24 18.16
N ALA A 150 -13.41 0.83 18.77
CA ALA A 150 -14.14 1.58 19.78
C ALA A 150 -15.41 2.23 19.21
N ARG A 151 -15.34 2.76 17.98
CA ARG A 151 -16.46 3.46 17.33
C ARG A 151 -17.43 2.53 16.60
N TYR A 152 -16.93 1.42 16.06
CA TYR A 152 -17.68 0.44 15.28
C TYR A 152 -17.38 -0.98 15.78
N PRO A 153 -17.99 -1.39 16.91
CA PRO A 153 -17.69 -2.68 17.55
C PRO A 153 -17.93 -3.91 16.69
N ASP A 154 -18.84 -3.83 15.71
CA ASP A 154 -19.21 -4.93 14.82
C ASP A 154 -18.55 -4.85 13.44
N TRP A 155 -17.67 -3.87 13.20
CA TRP A 155 -17.00 -3.74 11.90
C TRP A 155 -16.04 -4.91 11.67
N LYS A 156 -16.12 -5.52 10.50
CA LYS A 156 -15.47 -6.81 10.24
C LYS A 156 -14.24 -6.69 9.35
N PHE A 157 -14.42 -6.17 8.13
CA PHE A 157 -13.37 -6.18 7.12
C PHE A 157 -12.61 -4.87 7.08
N LEU A 158 -11.28 -4.97 7.02
CA LEU A 158 -10.40 -3.85 6.68
C LEU A 158 -9.63 -4.20 5.40
N ILE A 159 -9.52 -3.23 4.50
CA ILE A 159 -8.77 -3.33 3.26
C ILE A 159 -7.76 -2.19 3.19
N ASP A 160 -6.55 -2.46 2.70
CA ASP A 160 -5.45 -1.51 2.70
C ASP A 160 -4.66 -1.53 1.38
N GLY A 161 -3.65 -0.65 1.29
CA GLY A 161 -2.78 -0.49 0.12
C GLY A 161 -1.43 -1.20 0.20
N ASP A 162 -1.18 -2.05 1.21
CA ASP A 162 0.13 -2.69 1.35
C ASP A 162 0.47 -3.60 0.17
N GLY A 163 1.74 -3.61 -0.24
CA GLY A 163 2.22 -4.27 -1.45
C GLY A 163 2.31 -3.34 -2.65
N GLY A 164 1.63 -2.19 -2.63
CA GLY A 164 1.66 -1.23 -3.74
C GLY A 164 3.04 -0.64 -3.99
N ASP A 165 3.81 -0.37 -2.94
CA ASP A 165 5.18 0.12 -3.01
C ASP A 165 6.16 -0.92 -3.54
N GLU A 166 6.04 -2.16 -3.08
CA GLU A 166 6.87 -3.28 -3.49
C GLU A 166 6.66 -3.60 -4.97
N ASN A 167 5.40 -3.63 -5.42
CA ASN A 167 5.03 -3.90 -6.80
C ASN A 167 5.52 -2.82 -7.77
N LEU A 168 5.47 -1.54 -7.36
CA LEU A 168 5.80 -0.41 -8.23
C LEU A 168 7.18 0.20 -7.94
N LYS A 169 7.98 -0.45 -7.08
CA LYS A 169 9.36 -0.07 -6.72
C LYS A 169 9.47 1.36 -6.18
N ASP A 170 8.48 1.78 -5.40
CA ASP A 170 8.31 3.16 -4.92
C ASP A 170 8.91 3.39 -3.52
N TYR A 171 10.13 2.88 -3.29
CA TYR A 171 10.90 3.18 -2.08
C TYR A 171 12.03 4.17 -2.36
N PRO A 172 12.30 5.12 -1.43
CA PRO A 172 13.39 6.07 -1.60
C PRO A 172 14.76 5.40 -1.71
N ILE A 173 15.29 5.32 -2.93
CA ILE A 173 16.62 4.76 -3.24
C ILE A 173 17.71 5.50 -2.44
N ALA A 174 17.59 6.83 -2.32
CA ALA A 174 18.57 7.67 -1.64
C ALA A 174 18.69 7.40 -0.13
N GLU A 175 17.69 6.76 0.49
CA GLU A 175 17.74 6.38 1.91
C GLU A 175 18.60 5.12 2.16
N ASN A 176 19.00 4.40 1.09
CA ASN A 176 19.87 3.23 1.20
C ASN A 176 21.10 3.38 0.29
N PRO A 177 22.30 3.59 0.86
CA PRO A 177 23.53 3.80 0.08
C PRO A 177 23.94 2.59 -0.76
N GLU A 178 23.40 1.40 -0.48
CA GLU A 178 23.69 0.16 -1.21
C GLU A 178 22.77 -0.05 -2.42
N LEU A 179 21.71 0.77 -2.57
CA LEU A 179 20.79 0.71 -3.70
C LEU A 179 21.19 1.70 -4.79
N THR A 180 21.10 1.22 -6.03
CA THR A 180 21.20 2.05 -7.24
C THR A 180 19.94 1.87 -8.08
N ILE A 181 19.63 2.85 -8.92
CA ILE A 181 18.51 2.71 -9.87
C ILE A 181 18.64 1.45 -10.72
N ARG A 182 19.87 1.10 -11.13
CA ARG A 182 20.16 -0.14 -11.87
C ARG A 182 19.79 -1.38 -11.07
N SER A 183 20.16 -1.46 -9.79
CA SER A 183 19.80 -2.60 -8.94
C SER A 183 18.29 -2.73 -8.75
N VAL A 184 17.57 -1.60 -8.67
CA VAL A 184 16.13 -1.56 -8.42
C VAL A 184 15.32 -2.03 -9.63
N VAL A 185 15.62 -1.50 -10.81
CA VAL A 185 14.83 -1.81 -12.01
C VAL A 185 15.17 -3.15 -12.65
N ASN A 186 16.36 -3.71 -12.40
CA ASN A 186 16.77 -5.00 -12.97
C ASN A 186 16.48 -6.19 -12.06
N ASN A 187 16.32 -5.98 -10.75
CA ASN A 187 15.92 -7.06 -9.84
C ASN A 187 14.40 -7.08 -9.73
N LEU A 188 13.81 -8.12 -10.32
CA LEU A 188 12.36 -8.33 -10.36
C LEU A 188 11.74 -8.27 -8.97
N MET A 189 12.25 -9.10 -8.05
CA MET A 189 11.66 -9.39 -6.74
C MET A 189 12.33 -8.66 -5.57
N LEU A 190 13.12 -7.62 -5.86
CA LEU A 190 13.93 -6.90 -4.88
C LEU A 190 13.17 -6.53 -3.59
N TYR A 191 11.97 -5.97 -3.72
CA TYR A 191 11.20 -5.49 -2.57
C TYR A 191 10.25 -6.55 -2.01
N GLN A 192 9.91 -7.56 -2.83
CA GLN A 192 9.13 -8.72 -2.43
C GLN A 192 9.93 -9.61 -1.48
N GLU A 193 11.14 -10.01 -1.89
CA GLU A 193 12.04 -10.87 -1.11
C GLU A 193 12.82 -10.08 -0.05
N GLY A 194 12.97 -8.78 -0.27
CA GLY A 194 13.86 -7.94 0.50
C GLY A 194 15.28 -7.94 -0.06
N TRP A 195 16.08 -6.99 0.41
CA TRP A 195 17.42 -6.82 -0.09
C TRP A 195 18.41 -7.78 0.59
N GLY A 196 19.19 -8.50 -0.22
CA GLY A 196 20.22 -9.42 0.28
C GLY A 196 19.79 -10.87 0.45
N VAL A 197 19.02 -11.42 -0.50
CA VAL A 197 18.67 -12.84 -0.60
C VAL A 197 19.87 -13.73 -0.26
N GLY A 198 19.71 -14.60 0.74
CA GLY A 198 20.77 -15.49 1.25
C GLY A 198 21.67 -14.89 2.35
N ARG A 199 21.44 -13.66 2.79
CA ARG A 199 22.06 -13.09 4.01
C ARG A 199 20.96 -12.62 4.96
N ILE A 200 21.05 -13.01 6.23
CA ILE A 200 20.16 -12.50 7.29
C ILE A 200 20.53 -11.02 7.51
N LYS A 201 19.87 -10.10 6.78
CA LYS A 201 20.17 -8.65 6.86
C LYS A 201 19.17 -7.85 7.68
N HIS A 202 17.96 -8.37 7.91
CA HIS A 202 16.87 -7.58 8.48
C HIS A 202 16.34 -8.16 9.79
N SER A 203 15.70 -9.32 9.78
CA SER A 203 15.16 -9.96 10.98
C SER A 203 15.33 -11.48 10.89
N LEU A 204 15.46 -12.14 12.05
CA LEU A 204 15.39 -13.60 12.17
C LEU A 204 13.93 -14.08 12.24
N THR A 205 13.02 -13.20 12.65
CA THR A 205 11.57 -13.47 12.76
C THR A 205 10.86 -13.27 11.41
N TYR A 206 11.28 -12.28 10.62
CA TYR A 206 10.71 -11.98 9.30
C TYR A 206 11.80 -11.87 8.24
N SER A 207 11.65 -12.59 7.12
CA SER A 207 12.70 -12.78 6.09
C SER A 207 13.05 -11.54 5.27
N GLY A 208 12.50 -10.36 5.61
CA GLY A 208 12.72 -9.11 4.88
C GLY A 208 11.67 -8.86 3.80
N GLY A 209 11.80 -7.72 3.12
CA GLY A 209 10.90 -7.32 2.04
C GLY A 209 9.44 -7.20 2.47
N LEU A 210 8.58 -7.78 1.67
CA LEU A 210 7.12 -7.71 1.78
C LEU A 210 6.58 -8.43 3.02
N SER A 211 7.31 -9.41 3.57
CA SER A 211 6.93 -10.04 4.85
C SER A 211 6.87 -9.04 6.02
N ARG A 212 7.74 -8.03 6.02
CA ARG A 212 7.79 -7.00 7.07
C ARG A 212 6.63 -6.00 6.96
N SER A 213 6.22 -5.66 5.74
CA SER A 213 5.03 -4.83 5.54
C SER A 213 3.76 -5.54 5.98
N TYR A 214 3.68 -6.87 5.81
CA TYR A 214 2.53 -7.62 6.28
C TYR A 214 2.39 -7.66 7.78
N THR A 215 3.48 -7.88 8.53
CA THR A 215 3.38 -7.96 9.99
C THR A 215 2.82 -6.67 10.58
N ARG A 216 3.29 -5.50 10.10
CA ARG A 216 2.86 -4.19 10.61
C ARG A 216 1.41 -3.80 10.26
N THR A 217 0.73 -4.58 9.41
CA THR A 217 -0.69 -4.38 9.06
C THR A 217 -1.57 -5.51 9.56
N TYR A 218 -1.14 -6.76 9.39
CA TYR A 218 -1.81 -7.96 9.89
C TYR A 218 -1.89 -7.95 11.42
N ALA A 219 -0.79 -7.71 12.12
CA ALA A 219 -0.77 -7.85 13.58
C ALA A 219 -1.70 -6.83 14.27
N PRO A 220 -1.73 -5.53 13.88
CA PRO A 220 -2.72 -4.61 14.41
C PRO A 220 -4.16 -5.00 14.09
N ALA A 221 -4.46 -5.39 12.84
CA ALA A 221 -5.80 -5.81 12.45
C ALA A 221 -6.27 -7.02 13.27
N LYS A 222 -5.40 -8.03 13.41
CA LYS A 222 -5.66 -9.25 14.18
C LYS A 222 -5.86 -8.98 15.67
N GLN A 223 -5.03 -8.12 16.27
CA GLN A 223 -5.12 -7.71 17.67
C GLN A 223 -6.49 -7.12 18.01
N PHE A 224 -7.13 -6.42 17.07
CA PHE A 224 -8.46 -5.83 17.24
C PHE A 224 -9.58 -6.59 16.52
N GLY A 225 -9.35 -7.85 16.13
CA GLY A 225 -10.38 -8.74 15.60
C GLY A 225 -10.92 -8.36 14.22
N PHE A 226 -10.13 -7.65 13.40
CA PHE A 226 -10.48 -7.38 12.01
C PHE A 226 -10.00 -8.49 11.07
N ASP A 227 -10.79 -8.75 10.03
CA ASP A 227 -10.39 -9.56 8.89
C ASP A 227 -9.76 -8.62 7.85
N GLY A 228 -8.45 -8.45 7.94
CA GLY A 228 -7.65 -7.58 7.07
C GLY A 228 -7.23 -8.26 5.77
N PHE A 229 -7.23 -7.55 4.65
CA PHE A 229 -6.62 -8.02 3.41
C PHE A 229 -6.12 -6.88 2.51
N SER A 230 -5.04 -7.14 1.77
CA SER A 230 -4.33 -6.15 0.96
C SER A 230 -4.38 -6.56 -0.52
N PRO A 231 -5.15 -5.91 -1.40
CA PRO A 231 -5.32 -6.37 -2.79
C PRO A 231 -4.03 -6.42 -3.60
N TYR A 232 -3.07 -5.54 -3.32
CA TYR A 232 -1.77 -5.51 -4.00
C TYR A 232 -0.90 -6.74 -3.72
N THR A 233 -1.23 -7.54 -2.70
CA THR A 233 -0.45 -8.72 -2.31
C THR A 233 -0.94 -10.00 -3.00
N ARG A 234 -2.01 -9.91 -3.77
CA ARG A 234 -2.56 -11.04 -4.51
C ARG A 234 -1.51 -11.53 -5.53
N PRO A 235 -1.22 -12.84 -5.60
CA PRO A 235 -0.24 -13.36 -6.55
C PRO A 235 -0.48 -12.92 -7.99
N SER A 236 -1.74 -12.85 -8.43
CA SER A 236 -2.11 -12.36 -9.76
C SER A 236 -1.81 -10.88 -10.00
N VAL A 237 -1.78 -10.05 -8.94
CA VAL A 237 -1.42 -8.63 -9.03
C VAL A 237 0.10 -8.49 -9.04
N ILE A 238 0.80 -9.27 -8.22
CA ILE A 238 2.27 -9.35 -8.21
C ILE A 238 2.79 -9.81 -9.58
N GLU A 239 2.20 -10.85 -10.18
CA GLU A 239 2.57 -11.34 -11.53
C GLU A 239 2.45 -10.24 -12.60
N VAL A 240 1.42 -9.38 -12.50
CA VAL A 240 1.27 -8.24 -13.41
C VAL A 240 2.37 -7.19 -13.16
N ALA A 241 2.72 -6.93 -11.90
CA ALA A 241 3.79 -6.00 -11.54
C ALA A 241 5.17 -6.49 -12.01
N GLU A 242 5.42 -7.80 -11.92
CA GLU A 242 6.63 -8.45 -12.45
C GLU A 242 6.78 -8.24 -13.97
N GLY A 243 5.66 -8.20 -14.70
CA GLY A 243 5.65 -7.96 -16.14
C GLY A 243 5.91 -6.51 -16.57
N ILE A 244 6.06 -5.56 -15.64
CA ILE A 244 6.27 -4.14 -15.97
C ILE A 244 7.69 -3.94 -16.54
N PRO A 245 7.85 -3.40 -17.76
CA PRO A 245 9.16 -3.14 -18.35
C PRO A 245 9.78 -1.87 -17.77
N PHE A 246 10.15 -1.88 -16.48
CA PHE A 246 10.65 -0.71 -15.75
C PHE A 246 11.82 -0.03 -16.46
N VAL A 247 12.78 -0.79 -17.00
CA VAL A 247 13.92 -0.23 -17.74
C VAL A 247 13.43 0.62 -18.91
N THR A 248 12.51 0.11 -19.72
CA THR A 248 11.97 0.81 -20.90
C THR A 248 11.12 2.02 -20.52
N LEU A 249 10.29 1.91 -19.47
CA LEU A 249 9.39 3.00 -19.06
C LEU A 249 10.11 4.13 -18.33
N THR A 250 11.18 3.80 -17.61
CA THR A 250 11.89 4.78 -16.77
C THR A 250 13.17 5.29 -17.41
N ASP A 251 13.71 4.62 -18.43
CA ASP A 251 15.05 4.92 -18.98
C ASP A 251 16.12 5.00 -17.87
N MET A 252 15.95 4.18 -16.81
CA MET A 252 16.76 4.20 -15.58
C MET A 252 16.84 5.58 -14.90
N SER A 253 15.83 6.44 -15.07
CA SER A 253 15.67 7.67 -14.30
C SER A 253 14.91 7.40 -12.99
N VAL A 254 15.48 7.86 -11.88
CA VAL A 254 14.86 7.81 -10.55
C VAL A 254 13.56 8.61 -10.52
N GLU A 255 13.54 9.79 -11.16
CA GLU A 255 12.37 10.65 -11.24
C GLU A 255 11.22 9.95 -11.98
N LYS A 256 11.52 9.37 -13.16
CA LYS A 256 10.51 8.63 -13.94
C LYS A 256 10.01 7.40 -13.19
N LEU A 257 10.87 6.71 -12.44
CA LEU A 257 10.46 5.57 -11.62
C LEU A 257 9.40 5.97 -10.58
N TYR A 258 9.62 7.07 -9.85
CA TYR A 258 8.66 7.52 -8.83
C TYR A 258 7.37 8.11 -9.44
N ALA A 259 7.44 8.75 -10.61
CA ALA A 259 6.25 9.20 -11.33
C ALA A 259 5.40 8.03 -11.85
N LEU A 260 6.04 6.91 -12.24
CA LEU A 260 5.42 5.79 -12.92
C LEU A 260 4.26 5.17 -12.13
N LYS A 261 4.40 5.06 -10.81
CA LYS A 261 3.35 4.49 -9.95
C LYS A 261 2.03 5.24 -10.07
N GLY A 262 2.08 6.57 -9.97
CA GLY A 262 0.89 7.41 -10.11
C GLY A 262 0.26 7.28 -11.49
N GLU A 263 1.08 7.27 -12.55
CA GLU A 263 0.60 7.13 -13.92
C GLU A 263 -0.08 5.78 -14.20
N ILE A 264 0.56 4.67 -13.84
CA ILE A 264 0.01 3.33 -14.10
C ILE A 264 -1.30 3.15 -13.33
N VAL A 265 -1.29 3.47 -12.03
CA VAL A 265 -2.45 3.21 -11.17
C VAL A 265 -3.62 4.11 -11.53
N SER A 266 -3.42 5.41 -11.74
CA SER A 266 -4.51 6.33 -12.12
C SER A 266 -5.15 5.97 -13.46
N ARG A 267 -4.35 5.58 -14.47
CA ARG A 267 -4.86 5.13 -15.77
C ARG A 267 -5.66 3.84 -15.64
N GLY A 268 -5.19 2.90 -14.83
CA GLY A 268 -5.92 1.66 -14.54
C GLY A 268 -7.26 1.93 -13.85
N VAL A 269 -7.27 2.79 -12.84
CA VAL A 269 -8.50 3.20 -12.14
C VAL A 269 -9.46 3.87 -13.12
N LYS A 270 -9.00 4.83 -13.93
CA LYS A 270 -9.84 5.51 -14.93
C LYS A 270 -10.42 4.53 -15.95
N ALA A 271 -9.61 3.61 -16.47
CA ALA A 271 -10.07 2.63 -17.45
C ALA A 271 -11.14 1.67 -16.90
N ILE A 272 -11.13 1.40 -15.60
CA ILE A 272 -12.05 0.44 -14.97
C ILE A 272 -13.29 1.11 -14.39
N THR A 273 -13.12 2.29 -13.78
CA THR A 273 -14.14 2.97 -12.97
C THR A 273 -14.66 4.26 -13.60
N GLY A 274 -13.91 4.85 -14.53
CA GLY A 274 -14.17 6.19 -15.05
C GLY A 274 -13.69 7.33 -14.16
N PHE A 275 -13.22 7.07 -12.94
CA PHE A 275 -12.73 8.13 -12.04
C PHE A 275 -11.38 8.70 -12.46
N ASP A 276 -11.27 10.03 -12.45
CA ASP A 276 -10.02 10.76 -12.54
C ASP A 276 -9.35 10.82 -11.15
N MET A 277 -8.63 9.74 -10.80
CA MET A 277 -8.01 9.58 -9.49
C MET A 277 -6.96 10.69 -9.21
N PRO A 278 -7.10 11.48 -8.12
CA PRO A 278 -6.06 12.41 -7.68
C PRO A 278 -4.76 11.69 -7.31
N ILE A 279 -3.61 12.31 -7.62
CA ILE A 279 -2.28 11.79 -7.29
C ILE A 279 -1.57 12.81 -6.41
N PHE A 280 -0.99 12.35 -5.31
CA PHE A 280 -0.24 13.17 -4.37
C PHE A 280 1.16 12.61 -4.14
N PRO A 281 2.12 13.44 -3.69
CA PRO A 281 3.45 12.98 -3.32
C PRO A 281 3.41 11.89 -2.24
N LYS A 282 4.27 10.89 -2.39
CA LYS A 282 4.40 9.76 -1.47
C LYS A 282 4.71 10.24 -0.05
N ARG A 283 3.98 9.70 0.94
CA ARG A 283 4.29 9.81 2.36
C ARG A 283 4.14 8.46 3.04
N ARG A 284 5.03 8.17 4.01
CA ARG A 284 4.91 6.99 4.88
C ARG A 284 3.76 7.22 5.86
N PHE A 285 3.06 6.15 6.26
CA PHE A 285 1.89 6.25 7.12
C PHE A 285 2.15 7.05 8.41
N GLN A 286 3.26 6.78 9.11
CA GLN A 286 3.61 7.51 10.33
C GLN A 286 3.85 9.00 10.11
N HIS A 287 4.41 9.40 8.97
CA HIS A 287 4.67 10.81 8.64
C HIS A 287 3.42 11.50 8.06
N GLY A 288 2.46 10.71 7.59
CA GLY A 288 1.17 11.18 7.13
C GLY A 288 0.19 11.42 8.26
N ALA A 289 0.20 10.55 9.27
CA ALA A 289 -0.64 10.67 10.46
C ALA A 289 -0.17 11.79 11.40
N VAL A 290 1.15 12.02 11.51
CA VAL A 290 1.73 13.03 12.41
C VAL A 290 3.06 13.57 11.84
N PRO A 291 3.39 14.86 12.03
CA PRO A 291 4.70 15.40 11.66
C PRO A 291 5.87 14.64 12.34
N ARG A 292 7.01 14.53 11.64
CA ARG A 292 8.16 13.73 12.13
C ARG A 292 8.65 14.23 13.49
N GLU A 293 8.70 15.53 13.70
CA GLU A 293 9.17 16.16 14.92
C GLU A 293 8.31 15.75 16.13
N LYS A 294 6.99 15.70 15.94
CA LYS A 294 6.05 15.25 16.96
C LYS A 294 6.11 13.74 17.17
N LEU A 295 6.28 12.96 16.10
CA LEU A 295 6.46 11.50 16.20
C LEU A 295 7.63 11.15 17.14
N ARG A 296 8.74 11.89 17.05
CA ARG A 296 9.94 11.67 17.90
C ARG A 296 9.73 11.93 19.38
N LEU A 297 8.68 12.65 19.77
CA LEU A 297 8.34 12.84 21.19
C LEU A 297 7.85 11.53 21.85
N ARG A 298 7.38 10.57 21.05
CA ARG A 298 6.81 9.29 21.54
C ARG A 298 7.57 8.07 21.05
N LEU A 299 8.06 8.11 19.82
CA LEU A 299 8.73 7.00 19.14
C LEU A 299 10.21 7.35 18.94
N PRO A 300 11.13 6.66 19.63
CA PRO A 300 12.57 6.88 19.48
C PRO A 300 13.05 6.80 18.04
N GLU A 301 14.13 7.50 17.72
CA GLU A 301 14.77 7.39 16.41
C GLU A 301 15.71 6.19 16.33
N GLN A 302 16.38 5.85 17.43
CA GLN A 302 17.46 4.87 17.43
C GLN A 302 16.94 3.44 17.62
N GLU A 303 17.36 2.53 16.73
CA GLU A 303 17.02 1.09 16.80
C GLU A 303 17.39 0.44 18.15
N VAL A 304 18.50 0.88 18.77
CA VAL A 304 18.98 0.33 20.04
C VAL A 304 17.94 0.46 21.17
N GLU A 305 17.12 1.50 21.14
CA GLU A 305 16.08 1.71 22.15
C GLU A 305 14.94 0.71 22.00
N TYR A 306 14.47 0.47 20.78
CA TYR A 306 13.46 -0.56 20.51
C TYR A 306 13.98 -1.95 20.84
N ARG A 307 15.23 -2.25 20.47
CA ARG A 307 15.86 -3.54 20.78
C ARG A 307 15.95 -3.78 22.28
N ARG A 308 16.32 -2.78 23.07
CA ARG A 308 16.35 -2.86 24.54
C ARG A 308 14.96 -3.14 25.11
N ARG A 309 13.93 -2.46 24.61
CA ARG A 309 12.53 -2.67 25.03
C ARG A 309 12.06 -4.09 24.70
N LEU A 310 12.34 -4.58 23.49
CA LEU A 310 12.03 -5.95 23.11
C LEU A 310 12.70 -6.96 24.07
N SER A 311 14.00 -6.81 24.33
CA SER A 311 14.70 -7.69 25.28
C SER A 311 14.10 -7.65 26.69
N ALA A 312 13.64 -6.49 27.15
CA ALA A 312 13.02 -6.36 28.48
C ALA A 312 11.62 -6.99 28.58
N ILE A 313 10.89 -7.15 27.46
CA ILE A 313 9.56 -7.80 27.44
C ILE A 313 9.70 -9.32 27.63
N TYR A 314 10.79 -9.92 27.16
CA TYR A 314 11.00 -11.37 27.13
C TYR A 314 12.18 -11.86 27.99
N ALA A 315 12.73 -10.99 28.85
CA ALA A 315 13.72 -11.35 29.87
C ALA A 315 13.02 -11.90 31.12
#